data_AF-A0A9P7KBY3-F1
#
_entry.id   AF-A0A9P7KBY3-F1
#
_cell.length_a   1.000
_cell.length_b   1.000
_cell.length_c   1.000
_cell.angle_alpha   90.00
_cell.angle_beta   90.00
_cell.angle_gamma   90.00
#
_symmetry.space_group_name_H-M   'P 1'
#
loop_
_entity.id
_entity.type
_entity.pdbx_description
1 polymer ?
#
loop_
_entity_poly.entity_id
_entity_poly.type
_entity_poly.pdbx_seq_one_letter_code
_entity_poly.pdbx_strand_id
1 'polypeptide(L)'
;MQPQDIRQYIYILSPKSASLSPISYTPGAVIPLGRLDIFWRSSFGEPGRLLTSMLSRRIPIPAPPGQSPVSALPPYLKRTMSTTTPSRPQSPQLNMSRPGTPTPQRPSSPSQGRPSSVGIPRPQSPFQAQAALAAEIEVSLIIRETPRTARVEKPFTIPVALVLSSPLFTGQERLRRAVKLVIQHLQPPRSAVPPHPAPAPPAEAFSPRLPSSGFSTPSSSAPTFNYALAHQKLTAAAGTSPRQRALDDLERNASRSDNKAASLPPPYFSGPEELRLWSTNVTYVGSSATYLPTIELTASDQAADQMVAVHDIELTYVALQKGFATVGGLRVLLVEDRYLSEGDTADDTYRIGGSSQARILKEWDVISEVWVSP
;
A
#
# COMPACT_ATOMS: atom_id res chain seq x y z
N MET A 1 -18.68 -12.67 -34.50
CA MET A 1 -18.27 -13.94 -33.83
C MET A 1 -18.65 -15.07 -34.76
N GLN A 2 -17.71 -15.99 -35.02
CA GLN A 2 -17.98 -17.12 -35.92
C GLN A 2 -18.64 -18.27 -35.13
N PRO A 3 -19.46 -19.11 -35.78
CA PRO A 3 -20.10 -20.25 -35.12
C PRO A 3 -19.14 -21.28 -34.54
N GLN A 4 -17.87 -21.28 -34.97
CA GLN A 4 -16.85 -22.26 -34.56
C GLN A 4 -15.95 -21.78 -33.41
N ASP A 5 -16.19 -20.57 -32.88
CA ASP A 5 -15.39 -20.02 -31.79
C ASP A 5 -15.66 -20.78 -30.48
N ILE A 6 -14.61 -21.29 -29.84
CA ILE A 6 -14.69 -21.91 -28.51
C ILE A 6 -14.96 -20.82 -27.46
N ARG A 7 -15.96 -21.03 -26.61
CA ARG A 7 -16.34 -20.11 -25.53
C ARG A 7 -16.06 -20.75 -24.18
N GLN A 8 -15.21 -20.13 -23.38
CA GLN A 8 -14.98 -20.52 -21.99
C GLN A 8 -15.66 -19.50 -21.07
N TYR A 9 -16.58 -19.98 -20.25
CA TYR A 9 -17.26 -19.17 -19.25
C TYR A 9 -16.76 -19.59 -17.87
N ILE A 10 -16.29 -18.63 -17.08
CA ILE A 10 -15.88 -18.84 -15.69
C ILE A 10 -16.95 -18.18 -14.82
N TYR A 11 -17.63 -18.99 -14.01
CA TYR A 11 -18.60 -18.50 -13.02
C TYR A 11 -17.96 -18.52 -11.64
N ILE A 12 -17.93 -17.36 -10.98
CA ILE A 12 -17.45 -17.22 -9.60
C ILE A 12 -18.68 -17.09 -8.72
N LEU A 13 -18.93 -18.09 -7.87
CA LEU A 13 -20.03 -18.07 -6.92
C LEU A 13 -19.62 -17.26 -5.69
N SER A 14 -20.43 -16.27 -5.33
CA SER A 14 -20.26 -15.53 -4.08
C SER A 14 -21.08 -16.22 -2.99
N PRO A 15 -20.49 -16.52 -1.81
CA PRO A 15 -21.25 -17.08 -0.70
C PRO A 15 -22.37 -16.11 -0.27
N LYS A 16 -23.54 -16.63 0.11
CA LYS A 16 -24.68 -15.83 0.59
C LYS A 16 -24.36 -15.08 1.89
N SER A 17 -23.47 -15.63 2.70
CA SER A 17 -22.97 -15.04 3.93
C SER A 17 -21.45 -14.91 3.81
N ALA A 18 -20.98 -13.72 3.44
CA ALA A 18 -19.55 -13.41 3.57
C ALA A 18 -19.25 -13.25 5.07
N SER A 19 -18.34 -14.06 5.62
CA SER A 19 -17.84 -13.81 6.96
C SER A 19 -17.13 -12.47 6.97
N LEU A 20 -17.46 -11.62 7.95
CA LEU A 20 -16.91 -10.27 8.05
C LEU A 20 -15.43 -10.27 8.47
N SER A 21 -14.94 -11.39 9.00
CA SER A 21 -13.53 -11.55 9.34
C SER A 21 -12.76 -12.17 8.17
N PRO A 22 -11.62 -11.59 7.74
CA PRO A 22 -10.72 -12.26 6.83
C PRO A 22 -10.24 -13.56 7.49
N ILE A 23 -10.36 -14.68 6.79
CA ILE A 23 -9.88 -15.96 7.30
C ILE A 23 -8.36 -15.90 7.30
N SER A 24 -7.77 -15.66 8.48
CA SER A 24 -6.32 -15.81 8.68
C SER A 24 -6.00 -17.29 8.69
N TYR A 25 -5.12 -17.72 7.79
CA TYR A 25 -4.70 -19.11 7.70
C TYR A 25 -3.31 -19.26 8.29
N THR A 26 -3.12 -20.27 9.13
CA THR A 26 -1.82 -20.58 9.71
C THR A 26 -0.78 -20.86 8.61
N PRO A 27 0.44 -20.30 8.71
CA PRO A 27 1.51 -20.63 7.77
C PRO A 27 1.73 -22.14 7.64
N GLY A 28 1.83 -22.64 6.41
CA GLY A 28 1.93 -24.07 6.13
C GLY A 28 0.59 -24.83 6.05
N ALA A 29 -0.54 -24.20 6.42
CA ALA A 29 -1.85 -24.81 6.30
C ALA A 29 -2.21 -25.15 4.83
N VAL A 30 -2.96 -26.23 4.65
CA VAL A 30 -3.49 -26.66 3.36
C VAL A 30 -4.98 -26.36 3.33
N ILE A 31 -5.38 -25.40 2.49
CA ILE A 31 -6.75 -24.92 2.38
C ILE A 31 -7.45 -25.70 1.26
N PRO A 32 -8.54 -26.43 1.53
CA PRO A 32 -9.33 -27.03 0.48
C PRO A 32 -10.07 -25.94 -0.30
N LEU A 33 -9.81 -25.83 -1.61
CA LEU A 33 -10.46 -24.88 -2.52
C LEU A 33 -11.73 -25.47 -3.17
N GLY A 34 -12.02 -26.76 -2.95
CA GLY A 34 -13.14 -27.46 -3.56
C GLY A 34 -12.76 -28.15 -4.88
N ARG A 35 -13.73 -28.39 -5.76
CA ARG A 35 -13.53 -29.02 -7.08
C ARG A 35 -13.98 -28.06 -8.17
N LEU A 36 -13.33 -28.10 -9.33
CA LEU A 36 -13.83 -27.45 -10.52
C LEU A 36 -14.74 -28.42 -11.27
N ASP A 37 -15.91 -27.93 -11.66
CA ASP A 37 -16.85 -28.64 -12.52
C ASP A 37 -16.87 -27.95 -13.88
N ILE A 38 -16.25 -28.60 -14.87
CA ILE A 38 -16.02 -28.04 -16.19
C ILE A 38 -17.01 -28.69 -17.14
N PHE A 39 -17.86 -27.87 -17.76
CA PHE A 39 -18.77 -28.30 -18.82
C PHE A 39 -18.33 -27.71 -20.15
N TRP A 40 -18.33 -28.52 -21.21
CA TRP A 40 -18.09 -28.06 -22.57
C TRP A 40 -19.06 -28.72 -23.54
N ARG A 41 -19.09 -28.23 -24.77
CA ARG A 41 -19.74 -28.89 -25.90
C ARG A 41 -18.73 -29.09 -27.01
N SER A 42 -18.71 -30.27 -27.62
CA SER A 42 -17.92 -30.50 -28.83
C SER A 42 -18.48 -29.68 -30.00
N SER A 43 -17.73 -29.58 -31.09
CA SER A 43 -18.21 -28.97 -32.35
C SER A 43 -19.46 -29.66 -32.92
N PHE A 44 -19.69 -30.94 -32.55
CA PHE A 44 -20.90 -31.70 -32.91
C PHE A 44 -22.06 -31.50 -31.91
N GLY A 45 -21.90 -30.61 -30.92
CA GLY A 45 -22.92 -30.31 -29.93
C GLY A 45 -22.99 -31.28 -28.76
N GLU A 46 -22.16 -32.33 -28.75
CA GLU A 46 -22.14 -33.33 -27.68
C GLU A 46 -21.66 -32.69 -26.37
N PRO A 47 -22.41 -32.83 -25.27
CA PRO A 47 -22.02 -32.29 -23.97
C PRO A 47 -20.90 -33.13 -23.35
N GLY A 48 -19.84 -32.46 -22.88
CA GLY A 48 -18.78 -33.04 -22.06
C GLY A 48 -18.79 -32.43 -20.66
N ARG A 49 -18.38 -33.23 -19.66
CA ARG A 49 -18.23 -32.78 -18.26
C ARG A 49 -16.96 -33.39 -17.66
N LEU A 50 -16.19 -32.56 -16.96
CA LEU A 50 -14.99 -32.97 -16.22
C LEU A 50 -15.09 -32.40 -14.82
N LEU A 51 -15.17 -33.30 -13.83
CA LEU A 51 -15.04 -32.93 -12.43
C LEU A 51 -13.59 -33.14 -12.01
N THR A 52 -12.94 -32.10 -11.52
CA THR A 52 -11.57 -32.23 -11.00
C THR A 52 -11.56 -32.89 -9.62
N SER A 53 -10.40 -33.38 -9.19
CA SER A 53 -10.16 -33.71 -7.79
C SER A 53 -10.25 -32.46 -6.89
N MET A 54 -10.23 -32.67 -5.57
CA MET A 54 -10.17 -31.56 -4.61
C MET A 54 -8.89 -30.75 -4.82
N LEU A 55 -9.06 -29.50 -5.22
CA LEU A 55 -8.00 -28.50 -5.28
C LEU A 55 -7.66 -28.03 -3.88
N SER A 56 -6.38 -27.80 -3.63
CA SER A 56 -5.91 -27.26 -2.37
C SER A 56 -4.86 -26.18 -2.57
N ARG A 57 -4.82 -25.21 -1.68
CA ARG A 57 -3.80 -24.16 -1.62
C ARG A 57 -2.98 -24.32 -0.37
N ARG A 58 -1.66 -24.47 -0.50
CA ARG A 58 -0.75 -24.44 0.64
C ARG A 58 -0.32 -23.01 0.94
N ILE A 59 -0.48 -22.57 2.19
CA ILE A 59 0.00 -21.26 2.63
C ILE A 59 1.52 -21.30 2.80
N PRO A 60 2.28 -20.38 2.18
CA PRO A 60 3.72 -20.31 2.34
C PRO A 60 4.12 -20.16 3.82
N ILE A 61 5.21 -20.81 4.21
CA ILE A 61 5.82 -20.60 5.52
C ILE A 61 6.78 -19.41 5.35
N PRO A 62 6.63 -18.32 6.12
CA PRO A 62 7.57 -17.20 6.04
C PRO A 62 8.96 -17.71 6.39
N ALA A 63 9.92 -17.48 5.49
CA ALA A 63 11.30 -17.85 5.73
C ALA A 63 11.88 -17.03 6.90
N PRO A 64 12.74 -17.62 7.75
CA PRO A 64 13.40 -16.87 8.81
C PRO A 64 14.23 -15.72 8.22
N PRO A 65 14.28 -14.55 8.89
CA PRO A 65 15.03 -13.39 8.41
C PRO A 65 16.52 -13.77 8.28
N GLY A 66 17.02 -13.77 7.05
CA GLY A 66 18.42 -14.09 6.73
C GLY A 66 18.63 -15.19 5.68
N GLN A 67 17.58 -15.92 5.27
CA GLN A 67 17.69 -16.84 4.13
C GLN A 67 17.26 -16.16 2.84
N SER A 68 18.22 -15.90 1.96
CA SER A 68 17.97 -15.49 0.57
C SER A 68 16.98 -16.46 -0.09
N PRO A 69 15.99 -15.98 -0.87
CA PRO A 69 15.00 -16.85 -1.50
C PRO A 69 15.73 -17.92 -2.30
N VAL A 70 15.44 -19.20 -1.98
CA VAL A 70 16.01 -20.33 -2.71
C VAL A 70 15.54 -20.20 -4.15
N SER A 71 16.44 -19.73 -5.01
CA SER A 71 16.19 -19.49 -6.42
C SER A 71 15.45 -20.70 -7.02
N ALA A 72 14.27 -20.45 -7.57
CA ALA A 72 13.45 -21.45 -8.27
C ALA A 72 14.12 -22.02 -9.54
N LEU A 73 15.29 -21.49 -9.92
CA LEU A 73 16.11 -22.06 -10.98
C LEU A 73 16.75 -23.38 -10.51
N PRO A 74 16.53 -24.48 -11.25
CA PRO A 74 17.24 -25.73 -11.07
C PRO A 74 18.75 -25.50 -10.98
N PRO A 75 19.50 -26.29 -10.20
CA PRO A 75 20.93 -26.08 -9.95
C PRO A 75 21.77 -25.90 -11.22
N TYR A 76 21.40 -26.60 -12.30
CA TYR A 76 22.12 -26.57 -13.59
C TYR A 76 21.92 -25.27 -14.39
N LEU A 77 20.99 -24.39 -13.99
CA LEU A 77 20.75 -23.08 -14.63
C LEU A 77 21.30 -21.90 -13.83
N LYS A 78 21.91 -22.13 -12.67
CA LYS A 78 22.57 -21.07 -11.89
C LYS A 78 23.89 -20.70 -12.55
N ARG A 79 23.85 -19.83 -13.55
CA ARG A 79 25.03 -19.25 -14.18
C ARG A 79 25.63 -18.22 -13.22
N THR A 80 26.74 -18.55 -12.59
CA THR A 80 27.58 -17.65 -11.79
C THR A 80 28.04 -16.48 -12.65
N MET A 81 27.40 -15.33 -12.50
CA MET A 81 27.87 -14.04 -13.03
C MET A 81 28.79 -13.41 -11.98
N SER A 82 30.04 -13.84 -11.94
CA SER A 82 31.13 -13.08 -11.31
C SER A 82 31.86 -12.31 -12.41
N THR A 83 31.68 -11.00 -12.40
CA THR A 83 32.44 -10.01 -13.17
C THR A 83 33.89 -9.96 -12.71
N THR A 84 34.84 -10.41 -13.55
CA THR A 84 36.13 -9.76 -13.84
C THR A 84 36.77 -10.38 -15.10
N THR A 85 37.44 -9.52 -15.86
CA THR A 85 38.02 -9.60 -17.22
C THR A 85 39.08 -10.70 -17.49
N PRO A 86 39.49 -10.91 -18.77
CA PRO A 86 39.82 -12.22 -19.34
C PRO A 86 41.33 -12.53 -19.42
N SER A 87 41.67 -13.81 -19.38
CA SER A 87 42.98 -14.30 -19.81
C SER A 87 42.84 -15.61 -20.57
N ARG A 88 42.87 -15.44 -21.90
CA ARG A 88 43.58 -16.23 -22.93
C ARG A 88 43.37 -17.77 -23.01
N PRO A 89 43.14 -18.31 -24.23
CA PRO A 89 43.00 -19.74 -24.44
C PRO A 89 44.37 -20.42 -24.49
N GLN A 90 44.50 -21.55 -23.80
CA GLN A 90 45.49 -22.56 -24.16
C GLN A 90 44.81 -23.91 -24.41
N SER A 91 45.34 -24.51 -25.47
CA SER A 91 45.03 -25.72 -26.22
C SER A 91 44.97 -27.03 -25.42
N PRO A 92 44.43 -28.11 -26.03
CA PRO A 92 44.09 -29.35 -25.35
C PRO A 92 45.31 -30.26 -25.19
N GLN A 93 45.43 -30.93 -24.04
CA GLN A 93 46.29 -32.10 -23.93
C GLN A 93 45.51 -33.32 -23.42
N LEU A 94 45.34 -34.26 -24.34
CA LEU A 94 45.11 -35.67 -24.10
C LEU A 94 46.37 -36.27 -23.46
N ASN A 95 46.22 -37.07 -22.41
CA ASN A 95 47.01 -38.27 -22.11
C ASN A 95 46.32 -38.98 -20.92
N MET A 96 45.52 -40.04 -21.16
CA MET A 96 45.93 -41.46 -21.23
C MET A 96 46.53 -42.04 -19.94
N SER A 97 45.77 -42.97 -19.35
CA SER A 97 46.19 -44.20 -18.63
C SER A 97 46.96 -44.04 -17.29
N ARG A 98 46.78 -44.85 -16.23
CA ARG A 98 46.34 -46.26 -16.07
C ARG A 98 46.12 -46.56 -14.55
N PRO A 99 45.89 -47.82 -14.07
CA PRO A 99 44.94 -48.14 -13.00
C PRO A 99 45.57 -48.88 -11.79
N GLY A 100 44.73 -49.21 -10.80
CA GLY A 100 45.01 -50.20 -9.74
C GLY A 100 45.55 -49.58 -8.45
N THR A 101 45.19 -50.02 -7.24
CA THR A 101 44.38 -51.14 -6.75
C THR A 101 44.14 -50.89 -5.24
N PRO A 102 43.21 -51.62 -4.58
CA PRO A 102 42.61 -51.23 -3.30
C PRO A 102 43.31 -51.85 -2.08
N THR A 103 42.80 -51.53 -0.86
CA THR A 103 42.59 -52.38 0.35
C THR A 103 42.70 -51.52 1.65
N PRO A 104 42.48 -52.03 2.88
CA PRO A 104 41.15 -52.05 3.55
C PRO A 104 41.21 -51.60 5.04
N GLN A 105 40.06 -51.64 5.74
CA GLN A 105 39.80 -51.86 7.19
C GLN A 105 40.79 -51.32 8.27
N ARG A 106 40.38 -50.75 9.40
CA ARG A 106 39.49 -51.30 10.46
C ARG A 106 39.26 -50.23 11.58
N PRO A 107 38.34 -50.49 12.54
CA PRO A 107 37.78 -49.56 13.53
C PRO A 107 38.37 -49.69 14.95
N SER A 108 37.76 -48.97 15.91
CA SER A 108 37.86 -49.06 17.40
C SER A 108 39.14 -48.42 17.99
N SER A 109 39.17 -47.67 19.09
CA SER A 109 38.21 -47.35 20.17
C SER A 109 38.86 -46.27 21.12
N PRO A 110 38.68 -46.21 22.46
CA PRO A 110 38.11 -45.07 23.19
C PRO A 110 39.08 -44.37 24.18
N SER A 111 38.77 -43.17 24.64
CA SER A 111 39.31 -42.59 25.89
C SER A 111 38.53 -41.33 26.23
N GLN A 112 37.73 -41.36 27.30
CA GLN A 112 38.08 -41.07 28.70
C GLN A 112 37.83 -39.61 29.05
N GLY A 113 37.06 -39.44 30.12
CA GLY A 113 36.50 -38.19 30.58
C GLY A 113 37.53 -37.16 31.04
N ARG A 114 37.08 -35.91 31.01
CA ARG A 114 37.62 -34.82 31.83
C ARG A 114 36.44 -34.01 32.36
N PRO A 115 36.21 -33.95 33.69
CA PRO A 115 35.40 -32.90 34.28
C PRO A 115 36.25 -31.66 34.55
N SER A 116 35.56 -30.55 34.78
CA SER A 116 36.02 -29.26 35.31
C SER A 116 36.81 -28.35 34.36
N SER A 117 36.13 -27.32 33.87
CA SER A 117 36.66 -25.96 34.00
C SER A 117 35.53 -24.94 34.17
N VAL A 118 35.75 -24.10 35.17
CA VAL A 118 35.05 -22.90 35.60
C VAL A 118 34.64 -22.02 34.41
N GLY A 119 33.33 -21.83 34.25
CA GLY A 119 32.74 -20.87 33.33
C GLY A 119 32.60 -19.50 33.98
N ILE A 120 33.27 -18.52 33.39
CA ILE A 120 33.22 -17.08 33.68
C ILE A 120 31.77 -16.57 33.59
N PRO A 121 31.28 -15.69 34.50
CA PRO A 121 29.97 -15.08 34.38
C PRO A 121 29.94 -14.16 33.16
N ARG A 122 29.12 -14.53 32.17
CA ARG A 122 28.81 -13.70 31.01
C ARG A 122 28.00 -12.48 31.49
N PRO A 123 28.38 -11.24 31.13
CA PRO A 123 27.61 -10.08 31.54
C PRO A 123 26.22 -10.14 30.91
N GLN A 124 25.19 -10.14 31.76
CA GLN A 124 23.80 -9.95 31.36
C GLN A 124 23.70 -8.60 30.66
N SER A 125 23.40 -8.62 29.36
CA SER A 125 22.88 -7.46 28.66
C SER A 125 21.57 -7.02 29.32
N PRO A 126 21.32 -5.71 29.49
CA PRO A 126 20.13 -5.23 30.16
C PRO A 126 18.90 -5.73 29.40
N PHE A 127 18.03 -6.45 30.11
CA PHE A 127 16.67 -6.69 29.66
C PHE A 127 16.04 -5.31 29.43
N GLN A 128 15.94 -4.90 28.17
CA GLN A 128 15.01 -3.84 27.80
C GLN A 128 13.64 -4.38 28.18
N ALA A 129 13.02 -3.78 29.20
CA ALA A 129 11.60 -3.95 29.44
C ALA A 129 10.90 -3.64 28.12
N GLN A 130 10.36 -4.67 27.47
CA GLN A 130 9.51 -4.50 26.31
C GLN A 130 8.34 -3.66 26.81
N ALA A 131 8.34 -2.37 26.45
CA ALA A 131 7.19 -1.51 26.66
C ALA A 131 5.99 -2.29 26.12
N ALA A 132 4.99 -2.53 26.98
CA ALA A 132 3.79 -3.27 26.62
C ALA A 132 3.26 -2.66 25.33
N LEU A 133 3.42 -3.38 24.21
CA LEU A 133 2.98 -2.93 22.90
C LEU A 133 1.47 -2.76 23.02
N ALA A 134 1.00 -1.51 22.99
CA ALA A 134 -0.42 -1.21 22.98
C ALA A 134 -1.11 -2.08 21.92
N ALA A 135 -2.20 -2.76 22.29
CA ALA A 135 -2.91 -3.68 21.39
C ALA A 135 -3.11 -3.02 20.03
N GLU A 136 -2.46 -3.57 19.02
CA GLU A 136 -2.52 -3.07 17.67
C GLU A 136 -3.92 -3.34 17.11
N ILE A 137 -4.59 -2.27 16.69
CA ILE A 137 -5.87 -2.38 15.97
C ILE A 137 -5.53 -2.80 14.54
N GLU A 138 -6.01 -3.96 14.15
CA GLU A 138 -5.95 -4.43 12.78
C GLU A 138 -7.18 -3.92 12.01
N VAL A 139 -6.93 -3.34 10.83
CA VAL A 139 -7.98 -2.82 9.95
C VAL A 139 -8.03 -3.63 8.67
N SER A 140 -9.22 -4.13 8.35
CA SER A 140 -9.52 -4.81 7.10
C SER A 140 -10.58 -4.03 6.31
N LEU A 141 -10.48 -4.08 4.98
CA LEU A 141 -11.38 -3.40 4.06
C LEU A 141 -12.14 -4.44 3.25
N ILE A 142 -13.48 -4.35 3.24
CA ILE A 142 -14.35 -5.27 2.50
C ILE A 142 -15.18 -4.46 1.52
N ILE A 143 -15.03 -4.71 0.23
CA ILE A 143 -15.92 -4.13 -0.78
C ILE A 143 -17.25 -4.88 -0.73
N ARG A 144 -18.34 -4.14 -0.48
CA ARG A 144 -19.70 -4.71 -0.44
C ARG A 144 -20.22 -4.96 -1.84
N GLU A 145 -20.03 -3.99 -2.73
CA GLU A 145 -20.49 -4.05 -4.10
C GLU A 145 -19.51 -3.33 -5.02
N THR A 146 -19.13 -3.99 -6.11
CA THR A 146 -18.34 -3.36 -7.17
C THR A 146 -19.31 -2.84 -8.24
N PRO A 147 -19.24 -1.56 -8.62
CA PRO A 147 -20.10 -1.00 -9.64
C PRO A 147 -19.89 -1.72 -10.97
N ARG A 148 -20.96 -2.31 -11.52
CA ARG A 148 -20.89 -3.10 -12.76
C ARG A 148 -20.61 -2.24 -13.99
N THR A 149 -20.97 -0.95 -13.96
CA THR A 149 -20.86 -0.05 -15.09
C THR A 149 -20.44 1.35 -14.62
N ALA A 150 -19.13 1.61 -14.59
CA ALA A 150 -18.62 2.98 -14.48
C ALA A 150 -18.67 3.65 -15.87
N ARG A 151 -18.90 4.97 -15.92
CA ARG A 151 -18.82 5.75 -17.16
C ARG A 151 -17.76 6.85 -17.02
N VAL A 152 -17.12 7.20 -18.13
CA VAL A 152 -16.18 8.32 -18.19
C VAL A 152 -16.90 9.60 -17.72
N GLU A 153 -16.23 10.36 -16.86
CA GLU A 153 -16.68 11.63 -16.27
C GLU A 153 -17.97 11.56 -15.43
N LYS A 154 -18.50 10.36 -15.16
CA LYS A 154 -19.65 10.18 -14.26
C LYS A 154 -19.21 9.64 -12.91
N PRO A 155 -19.70 10.23 -11.81
CA PRO A 155 -19.41 9.71 -10.48
C PRO A 155 -20.05 8.33 -10.30
N PHE A 156 -19.32 7.45 -9.63
CA PHE A 156 -19.80 6.16 -9.18
C PHE A 156 -19.34 5.92 -7.74
N THR A 157 -20.16 5.18 -6.99
CA THR A 157 -19.93 4.93 -5.56
C THR A 157 -19.52 3.47 -5.36
N ILE A 158 -18.53 3.26 -4.49
CA ILE A 158 -18.13 1.94 -4.01
C ILE A 158 -18.51 1.88 -2.52
N PRO A 159 -19.54 1.10 -2.15
CA PRO A 159 -19.83 0.82 -0.75
C PRO A 159 -18.79 -0.15 -0.19
N VAL A 160 -18.22 0.23 0.95
CA VAL A 160 -17.12 -0.48 1.60
C VAL A 160 -17.40 -0.63 3.09
N ALA A 161 -17.06 -1.77 3.66
CA ALA A 161 -17.05 -2.02 5.09
C ALA A 161 -15.60 -1.94 5.62
N LEU A 162 -15.37 -1.07 6.58
CA LEU A 162 -14.18 -1.11 7.43
C LEU A 162 -14.42 -2.05 8.60
N VAL A 163 -13.60 -3.09 8.69
CA VAL A 163 -13.63 -4.06 9.79
C VAL A 163 -12.44 -3.78 10.68
N LEU A 164 -12.72 -3.37 11.91
CA LEU A 164 -11.73 -3.13 12.94
C LEU A 164 -11.67 -4.33 13.85
N SER A 165 -10.48 -4.77 14.18
CA SER A 165 -10.30 -5.85 15.13
C SER A 165 -9.14 -5.57 16.08
N SER A 166 -9.32 -5.95 17.33
CA SER A 166 -8.33 -5.76 18.40
C SER A 166 -8.29 -7.01 19.27
N PRO A 167 -7.12 -7.50 19.68
CA PRO A 167 -7.06 -8.55 20.69
C PRO A 167 -7.67 -8.05 22.01
N LEU A 168 -8.41 -8.93 22.69
CA LEU A 168 -8.84 -8.76 24.07
C LEU A 168 -7.68 -9.16 24.99
N PHE A 169 -7.41 -8.36 26.01
CA PHE A 169 -6.46 -8.74 27.07
C PHE A 169 -7.21 -9.39 28.23
N THR A 170 -6.60 -10.41 28.83
CA THR A 170 -7.12 -11.08 30.03
C THR A 170 -7.34 -10.06 31.16
N GLY A 171 -8.56 -10.01 31.70
CA GLY A 171 -8.97 -9.03 32.71
C GLY A 171 -9.65 -7.76 32.15
N GLN A 172 -9.76 -7.61 30.83
CA GLN A 172 -10.45 -6.50 30.18
C GLN A 172 -11.82 -6.87 29.58
N GLU A 173 -12.44 -7.97 30.01
CA GLU A 173 -13.70 -8.48 29.43
C GLU A 173 -14.86 -7.48 29.50
N ARG A 174 -14.83 -6.53 30.44
CA ARG A 174 -15.83 -5.47 30.60
C ARG A 174 -15.45 -4.12 29.98
N LEU A 175 -14.26 -4.02 29.39
CA LEU A 175 -13.79 -2.77 28.78
C LEU A 175 -14.24 -2.71 27.33
N ARG A 176 -14.98 -1.66 26.98
CA ARG A 176 -15.22 -1.30 25.58
C ARG A 176 -14.04 -0.47 25.08
N ARG A 177 -13.68 -0.60 23.81
CA ARG A 177 -12.63 0.22 23.20
C ARG A 177 -13.28 1.15 22.20
N ALA A 178 -13.16 2.45 22.40
CA ALA A 178 -13.71 3.45 21.49
C ALA A 178 -12.58 4.11 20.71
N VAL A 179 -12.72 4.17 19.38
CA VAL A 179 -11.68 4.68 18.49
C VAL A 179 -12.25 5.75 17.58
N LYS A 180 -11.44 6.78 17.28
CA LYS A 180 -11.73 7.73 16.21
C LYS A 180 -10.75 7.54 15.08
N LEU A 181 -11.30 7.35 13.89
CA LEU A 181 -10.53 7.09 12.69
C LEU A 181 -10.70 8.23 11.68
N VAL A 182 -9.69 8.40 10.84
CA VAL A 182 -9.73 9.26 9.67
C VAL A 182 -9.41 8.42 8.45
N ILE A 183 -10.28 8.51 7.45
CA ILE A 183 -10.00 7.97 6.13
C ILE A 183 -9.37 9.08 5.32
N GLN A 184 -8.21 8.82 4.73
CA GLN A 184 -7.52 9.79 3.89
C GLN A 184 -7.24 9.19 2.52
N HIS A 185 -7.60 9.94 1.48
CA HIS A 185 -7.29 9.61 0.11
C HIS A 185 -5.91 10.14 -0.25
N LEU A 186 -5.10 9.25 -0.79
CA LEU A 186 -3.75 9.54 -1.23
C LEU A 186 -3.80 9.97 -2.69
N GLN A 187 -3.18 11.11 -2.95
CA GLN A 187 -3.05 11.67 -4.28
C GLN A 187 -1.62 11.44 -4.77
N PRO A 188 -1.44 11.11 -6.07
CA PRO A 188 -0.11 11.19 -6.65
C PRO A 188 0.40 12.63 -6.45
N PRO A 189 1.69 12.81 -6.08
CA PRO A 189 2.26 14.12 -5.96
C PRO A 189 2.06 14.80 -7.31
N ARG A 190 1.49 16.01 -7.28
CA ARG A 190 1.41 16.83 -8.49
C ARG A 190 2.85 16.99 -8.95
N SER A 191 3.20 16.33 -10.06
CA SER A 191 4.48 16.55 -10.71
C SER A 191 4.58 18.05 -10.88
N ALA A 192 5.42 18.68 -10.05
CA ALA A 192 5.70 20.08 -10.18
C ALA A 192 6.28 20.17 -11.58
N VAL A 193 5.50 20.70 -12.52
CA VAL A 193 5.95 20.93 -13.88
C VAL A 193 7.30 21.61 -13.71
N PRO A 194 8.42 20.97 -14.11
CA PRO A 194 9.71 21.58 -13.93
C PRO A 194 9.60 22.96 -14.59
N PRO A 195 10.00 24.04 -13.90
CA PRO A 195 9.87 25.38 -14.45
C PRO A 195 10.45 25.31 -15.85
N HIS A 196 9.58 25.54 -16.85
CA HIS A 196 9.99 25.53 -18.25
C HIS A 196 11.27 26.36 -18.29
N PRO A 197 12.41 25.82 -18.78
CA PRO A 197 13.63 26.61 -18.85
C PRO A 197 13.24 27.89 -19.55
N ALA A 198 13.41 29.01 -18.84
CA ALA A 198 12.99 30.31 -19.33
C ALA A 198 13.51 30.40 -20.78
N PRO A 199 12.63 30.65 -21.77
CA PRO A 199 13.08 30.74 -23.15
C PRO A 199 14.26 31.70 -23.15
N ALA A 200 15.41 31.22 -23.61
CA ALA A 200 16.61 32.03 -23.70
C ALA A 200 16.20 33.37 -24.33
N PRO A 201 16.56 34.52 -23.73
CA PRO A 201 16.16 35.81 -24.28
C PRO A 201 16.52 35.80 -25.76
N PRO A 202 15.56 36.11 -26.67
CA PRO A 202 15.87 36.16 -28.08
C PRO A 202 17.09 37.05 -28.23
N ALA A 203 18.14 36.53 -28.87
CA ALA A 203 19.34 37.30 -29.14
C ALA A 203 18.89 38.62 -29.78
N GLU A 204 19.02 39.71 -29.02
CA GLU A 204 18.70 41.04 -29.51
C GLU A 204 19.62 41.27 -30.70
N ALA A 205 19.07 41.14 -31.91
CA ALA A 205 19.74 41.54 -33.12
C ALA A 205 20.08 43.02 -32.91
N PHE A 206 21.38 43.30 -32.78
CA PHE A 206 21.95 44.62 -32.65
C PHE A 206 21.40 45.51 -33.77
N SER A 207 20.34 46.24 -33.46
CA SER A 207 19.85 47.33 -34.30
C SER A 207 20.63 48.58 -33.88
N PRO A 208 21.42 49.19 -34.78
CA PRO A 208 22.28 50.31 -34.45
C PRO A 208 21.40 51.51 -34.10
N ARG A 209 21.42 51.92 -32.83
CA ARG A 209 20.77 53.15 -32.37
C ARG A 209 21.54 54.34 -32.93
N LEU A 210 20.94 55.03 -33.90
CA LEU A 210 21.27 56.42 -34.20
C LEU A 210 20.73 57.32 -33.07
N PRO A 211 21.48 58.33 -32.61
CA PRO A 211 20.95 59.33 -31.70
C PRO A 211 20.13 60.35 -32.50
N SER A 212 18.81 60.17 -32.59
CA SER A 212 17.94 61.23 -33.07
C SER A 212 17.26 61.94 -31.90
N SER A 213 17.52 63.24 -31.89
CA SER A 213 16.95 64.29 -31.06
C SER A 213 15.42 64.30 -31.10
N GLY A 214 14.85 64.78 -29.99
CA GLY A 214 13.45 64.64 -29.64
C GLY A 214 12.45 65.28 -30.60
N PHE A 215 11.27 64.67 -30.65
CA PHE A 215 10.00 65.37 -30.76
C PHE A 215 8.93 64.43 -30.18
N SER A 216 8.28 64.86 -29.10
CA SER A 216 7.18 64.14 -28.47
C SER A 216 5.92 64.31 -29.31
N THR A 217 5.43 63.22 -29.91
CA THR A 217 4.05 63.13 -30.40
C THR A 217 3.33 62.01 -29.65
N PRO A 218 2.19 62.28 -28.98
CA PRO A 218 1.41 61.26 -28.31
C PRO A 218 0.65 60.43 -29.35
N SER A 219 1.16 59.23 -29.67
CA SER A 219 0.44 58.27 -30.49
C SER A 219 -0.47 57.41 -29.62
N SER A 220 -1.77 57.41 -29.92
CA SER A 220 -2.79 56.54 -29.34
C SER A 220 -2.60 55.10 -29.84
N SER A 221 -1.68 54.35 -29.24
CA SER A 221 -1.64 52.89 -29.42
C SER A 221 -2.49 52.25 -28.34
N ALA A 222 -3.47 51.44 -28.75
CA ALA A 222 -4.27 50.59 -27.87
C ALA A 222 -3.38 49.84 -26.86
N PRO A 223 -3.84 49.62 -25.61
CA PRO A 223 -3.04 48.98 -24.59
C PRO A 223 -2.75 47.52 -25.00
N THR A 224 -1.57 47.28 -25.55
CA THR A 224 -1.08 45.93 -25.78
C THR A 224 -0.80 45.30 -24.42
N PHE A 225 -1.67 44.37 -24.04
CA PHE A 225 -1.53 43.59 -22.82
C PHE A 225 -0.18 42.87 -22.85
N ASN A 226 0.73 43.26 -21.96
CA ASN A 226 2.07 42.67 -21.90
C ASN A 226 1.98 41.28 -21.26
N TYR A 227 1.78 40.27 -22.12
CA TYR A 227 1.63 38.86 -21.73
C TYR A 227 2.83 38.35 -20.92
N ALA A 228 4.05 38.81 -21.19
CA ALA A 228 5.24 38.39 -20.45
C ALA A 228 5.20 38.91 -19.00
N LEU A 229 4.85 40.19 -18.81
CA LEU A 229 4.70 40.78 -17.48
C LEU A 229 3.51 40.17 -16.71
N ALA A 230 2.40 39.92 -17.40
CA ALA A 230 1.22 39.27 -16.81
C ALA A 230 1.52 37.83 -16.38
N HIS A 231 2.23 37.05 -17.20
CA HIS A 231 2.64 35.70 -16.88
C HIS A 231 3.62 35.70 -15.70
N GLN A 232 4.62 36.59 -15.68
CA GLN A 232 5.54 36.73 -14.56
C GLN A 232 4.82 37.07 -13.25
N LYS A 233 3.84 37.98 -13.29
CA LYS A 233 3.02 38.33 -12.11
C LYS A 233 2.14 37.17 -11.65
N LEU A 234 1.56 36.40 -12.58
CA LEU A 234 0.77 35.21 -12.25
C LEU A 234 1.64 34.10 -11.65
N THR A 235 2.85 33.87 -12.15
CA THR A 235 3.78 32.87 -11.57
C THR A 235 4.28 33.31 -10.19
N ALA A 236 4.61 34.59 -10.02
CA ALA A 236 5.00 35.14 -8.72
C ALA A 236 3.85 35.09 -7.69
N ALA A 237 2.61 35.38 -8.12
CA ALA A 237 1.42 35.24 -7.29
C ALA A 237 1.05 33.77 -7.00
N ALA A 238 1.31 32.85 -7.91
CA ALA A 238 1.09 31.42 -7.71
C ALA A 238 2.10 30.80 -6.73
N GLY A 239 3.36 31.27 -6.74
CA GLY A 239 4.39 30.87 -5.77
C GLY A 239 4.21 31.48 -4.37
N THR A 240 3.42 32.56 -4.27
CA THR A 240 3.04 33.21 -3.01
C THR A 240 1.54 33.10 -2.79
N SER A 241 1.03 31.87 -2.84
CA SER A 241 -0.36 31.59 -2.53
C SER A 241 -0.70 32.14 -1.14
N PRO A 242 -1.72 33.02 -0.99
CA PRO A 242 -2.20 33.51 0.30
C PRO A 242 -2.62 32.38 1.26
N ARG A 243 -2.84 31.17 0.71
CA ARG A 243 -3.19 29.96 1.45
C ARG A 243 -2.04 29.42 2.31
N GLN A 244 -0.77 29.69 1.95
CA GLN A 244 0.38 29.20 2.72
C GLN A 244 0.67 30.07 3.95
N ARG A 245 0.56 31.40 3.84
CA ARG A 245 0.68 32.29 5.02
C ARG A 245 -0.49 32.14 5.99
N ALA A 246 -1.70 31.88 5.50
CA ALA A 246 -2.84 31.59 6.36
C ALA A 246 -2.68 30.26 7.12
N LEU A 247 -1.88 29.31 6.61
CA LEU A 247 -1.54 28.06 7.31
C LEU A 247 -0.48 28.29 8.41
N ASP A 248 0.56 29.08 8.14
CA ASP A 248 1.60 29.41 9.13
C ASP A 248 1.04 30.26 10.30
N ASP A 249 0.10 31.17 10.03
CA ASP A 249 -0.57 31.97 11.06
C ASP A 249 -1.67 31.17 11.81
N LEU A 250 -2.24 30.12 11.21
CA LEU A 250 -3.12 29.17 11.92
C LEU A 250 -2.31 28.24 12.84
N GLU A 251 -1.13 27.78 12.41
CA GLU A 251 -0.26 26.93 13.25
C GLU A 251 0.23 27.66 14.50
N ARG A 252 0.52 28.96 14.42
CA ARG A 252 0.88 29.75 15.61
C ARG A 252 -0.30 29.99 16.56
N ASN A 253 -1.51 30.19 16.05
CA ASN A 253 -2.70 30.48 16.86
C ASN A 253 -3.45 29.22 17.35
N ALA A 254 -3.19 28.03 16.80
CA ALA A 254 -3.76 26.76 17.25
C ALA A 254 -3.24 26.28 18.62
N SER A 255 -2.26 26.98 19.22
CA SER A 255 -1.71 26.67 20.54
C SER A 255 -2.59 27.11 21.72
N ARG A 256 -3.73 27.78 21.47
CA ARG A 256 -4.58 28.37 22.52
C ARG A 256 -6.04 27.89 22.58
N SER A 257 -6.44 26.94 21.73
CA SER A 257 -7.74 26.26 21.87
C SER A 257 -7.52 24.80 22.25
N ASP A 258 -8.11 24.35 23.35
CA ASP A 258 -8.06 22.98 23.90
C ASP A 258 -8.55 21.86 22.95
N ASN A 259 -8.96 22.19 21.73
CA ASN A 259 -9.21 21.23 20.67
C ASN A 259 -7.95 20.99 19.85
N LYS A 260 -7.01 20.22 20.41
CA LYS A 260 -5.79 19.76 19.73
C LYS A 260 -6.18 18.75 18.65
N ALA A 261 -6.67 19.25 17.52
CA ALA A 261 -6.91 18.43 16.34
C ALA A 261 -5.61 17.71 15.99
N ALA A 262 -5.65 16.37 15.95
CA ALA A 262 -4.45 15.60 15.65
C ALA A 262 -3.92 16.00 14.28
N SER A 263 -2.61 16.28 14.20
CA SER A 263 -1.98 16.60 12.93
C SER A 263 -2.02 15.36 12.03
N LEU A 264 -2.67 15.49 10.88
CA LEU A 264 -2.74 14.43 9.88
C LEU A 264 -1.47 14.45 9.01
N PRO A 265 -0.95 13.30 8.58
CA PRO A 265 0.12 13.24 7.59
C PRO A 265 -0.34 13.85 6.24
N PRO A 266 0.60 14.30 5.39
CA PRO A 266 0.28 14.83 4.05
C PRO A 266 -0.43 13.79 3.17
N PRO A 267 -1.43 14.16 2.34
CA PRO A 267 -2.22 13.24 1.50
C PRO A 267 -1.46 12.75 0.26
N TYR A 268 -0.15 12.58 0.37
CA TYR A 268 0.73 12.15 -0.71
C TYR A 268 1.46 10.88 -0.28
N PHE A 269 1.78 10.05 -1.26
CA PHE A 269 2.62 8.87 -1.06
C PHE A 269 4.03 9.26 -0.62
N SER A 270 4.58 8.48 0.29
CA SER A 270 5.94 8.70 0.82
C SER A 270 7.03 8.20 -0.12
N GLY A 271 6.74 7.27 -1.02
CA GLY A 271 7.73 6.62 -1.88
C GLY A 271 7.67 7.01 -3.37
N PRO A 272 8.82 7.27 -4.03
CA PRO A 272 8.86 7.48 -5.48
C PRO A 272 8.64 6.19 -6.29
N GLU A 273 8.80 5.01 -5.67
CA GLU A 273 8.62 3.71 -6.32
C GLU A 273 7.14 3.33 -6.46
N GLU A 274 6.31 3.73 -5.49
CA GLU A 274 4.85 3.53 -5.47
C GLU A 274 4.15 4.24 -6.65
N LEU A 275 4.74 5.31 -7.15
CA LEU A 275 4.18 6.14 -8.23
C LEU A 275 4.23 5.48 -9.62
N ARG A 276 5.09 4.49 -9.85
CA ARG A 276 5.32 3.94 -11.20
C ARG A 276 4.21 3.02 -11.71
N LEU A 277 3.31 2.57 -10.84
CA LEU A 277 2.19 1.68 -11.20
C LEU A 277 0.84 2.41 -11.32
N TRP A 278 0.79 3.70 -10.98
CA TRP A 278 -0.45 4.47 -11.02
C TRP A 278 -0.64 5.24 -12.31
N SER A 279 -1.28 4.59 -13.28
CA SER A 279 -2.16 5.29 -14.21
C SER A 279 -3.50 5.52 -13.51
N THR A 280 -3.63 6.60 -12.71
CA THR A 280 -4.90 6.96 -12.06
C THR A 280 -5.89 7.47 -13.10
N ASN A 281 -6.52 6.54 -13.81
CA ASN A 281 -7.68 6.80 -14.65
C ASN A 281 -8.94 7.01 -13.82
N VAL A 282 -8.84 6.98 -12.49
CA VAL A 282 -9.93 7.21 -11.54
C VAL A 282 -9.44 8.19 -10.47
N THR A 283 -10.26 9.19 -10.14
CA THR A 283 -10.00 10.18 -9.11
C THR A 283 -11.12 10.15 -8.07
N TYR A 284 -10.77 10.23 -6.79
CA TYR A 284 -11.75 10.34 -5.71
C TYR A 284 -12.48 11.70 -5.76
N VAL A 285 -13.81 11.66 -5.63
CA VAL A 285 -14.67 12.84 -5.58
C VAL A 285 -15.16 13.00 -4.15
N GLY A 286 -14.44 13.82 -3.40
CA GLY A 286 -14.79 14.13 -2.01
C GLY A 286 -13.66 14.84 -1.27
N SER A 287 -13.82 14.95 0.05
CA SER A 287 -12.81 15.48 0.95
C SER A 287 -11.58 14.58 0.99
N SER A 288 -10.37 15.16 0.90
CA SER A 288 -9.13 14.38 0.96
C SER A 288 -8.96 13.59 2.26
N ALA A 289 -9.61 14.05 3.34
CA ALA A 289 -9.69 13.34 4.61
C ALA A 289 -11.11 13.44 5.17
N THR A 290 -11.63 12.34 5.68
CA THR A 290 -12.99 12.21 6.25
C THR A 290 -12.87 11.60 7.64
N TYR A 291 -13.32 12.35 8.65
CA TYR A 291 -13.39 11.87 10.03
C TYR A 291 -14.59 10.96 10.20
N LEU A 292 -14.37 9.76 10.73
CA LEU A 292 -15.44 8.84 11.05
C LEU A 292 -16.03 9.18 12.43
N PRO A 293 -17.30 8.84 12.68
CA PRO A 293 -17.86 8.81 14.01
C PRO A 293 -16.99 7.95 14.95
N THR A 294 -17.16 8.13 16.26
CA THR A 294 -16.47 7.25 17.22
C THR A 294 -17.02 5.83 17.07
N ILE A 295 -16.13 4.87 16.85
CA ILE A 295 -16.47 3.46 16.67
C ILE A 295 -16.17 2.74 17.97
N GLU A 296 -17.18 2.11 18.56
CA GLU A 296 -17.02 1.25 19.72
C GLU A 296 -16.76 -0.19 19.25
N LEU A 297 -15.61 -0.73 19.62
CA LEU A 297 -15.33 -2.15 19.49
C LEU A 297 -15.99 -2.88 20.67
N THR A 298 -16.71 -3.95 20.35
CA THR A 298 -17.32 -4.86 21.31
C THR A 298 -16.69 -6.24 21.17
N ALA A 299 -16.69 -7.03 22.25
CA ALA A 299 -16.26 -8.42 22.19
C ALA A 299 -17.03 -9.19 21.11
N SER A 300 -16.32 -9.98 20.31
CA SER A 300 -16.91 -10.77 19.23
C SER A 300 -17.47 -12.08 19.77
N ASP A 301 -18.74 -12.37 19.49
CA ASP A 301 -19.34 -13.68 19.83
C ASP A 301 -18.65 -14.86 19.13
N GLN A 302 -17.97 -14.60 18.00
CA GLN A 302 -17.32 -15.65 17.20
C GLN A 302 -15.88 -15.95 17.63
N ALA A 303 -15.22 -15.00 18.28
CA ALA A 303 -13.83 -15.10 18.70
C ALA A 303 -13.70 -14.53 20.11
N ALA A 304 -13.66 -15.42 21.10
CA ALA A 304 -13.66 -15.07 22.52
C ALA A 304 -12.53 -14.08 22.93
N ASP A 305 -11.45 -14.02 22.14
CA ASP A 305 -10.28 -13.19 22.43
C ASP A 305 -10.14 -11.98 21.50
N GLN A 306 -11.20 -11.58 20.78
CA GLN A 306 -11.14 -10.44 19.85
C GLN A 306 -12.33 -9.49 20.00
N MET A 307 -12.06 -8.19 20.02
CA MET A 307 -13.06 -7.15 19.84
C MET A 307 -13.17 -6.83 18.35
N VAL A 308 -14.40 -6.72 17.83
CA VAL A 308 -14.64 -6.44 16.41
C VAL A 308 -15.67 -5.32 16.28
N ALA A 309 -15.46 -4.42 15.32
CA ALA A 309 -16.45 -3.46 14.88
C ALA A 309 -16.47 -3.39 13.36
N VAL A 310 -17.65 -3.15 12.79
CA VAL A 310 -17.82 -2.94 11.35
C VAL A 310 -18.44 -1.58 11.12
N HIS A 311 -17.85 -0.80 10.22
CA HIS A 311 -18.34 0.52 9.84
C HIS A 311 -18.46 0.60 8.33
N ASP A 312 -19.69 0.76 7.84
CA ASP A 312 -19.96 0.90 6.41
C ASP A 312 -19.75 2.37 5.98
N ILE A 313 -19.09 2.54 4.84
CA ILE A 313 -18.73 3.82 4.24
C ILE A 313 -18.99 3.78 2.74
N GLU A 314 -19.20 4.95 2.15
CA GLU A 314 -19.37 5.10 0.71
C GLU A 314 -18.26 5.97 0.14
N LEU A 315 -17.53 5.43 -0.84
CA LEU A 315 -16.44 6.13 -1.51
C LEU A 315 -16.85 6.48 -2.94
N THR A 316 -16.90 7.77 -3.27
CA THR A 316 -17.31 8.24 -4.60
C THR A 316 -16.10 8.56 -5.46
N TYR A 317 -16.09 8.09 -6.69
CA TYR A 317 -15.00 8.25 -7.64
C TYR A 317 -15.52 8.67 -9.01
N VAL A 318 -14.66 9.29 -9.82
CA VAL A 318 -14.90 9.60 -11.23
C VAL A 318 -13.79 9.01 -12.07
N ALA A 319 -14.16 8.28 -13.12
CA ALA A 319 -13.22 7.79 -14.12
C ALA A 319 -12.94 8.85 -15.18
N LEU A 320 -11.67 9.05 -15.51
CA LEU A 320 -11.19 10.02 -16.50
C LEU A 320 -10.93 9.38 -17.87
N GLN A 321 -10.79 8.05 -17.93
CA GLN A 321 -10.53 7.32 -19.16
C GLN A 321 -11.37 6.05 -19.25
N LYS A 322 -11.69 5.64 -20.48
CA LYS A 322 -12.36 4.37 -20.77
C LYS A 322 -11.42 3.18 -20.59
N GLY A 323 -12.00 2.00 -20.39
CA GLY A 323 -11.28 0.72 -20.27
C GLY A 323 -11.12 0.28 -18.82
N PHE A 324 -10.12 -0.57 -18.59
CA PHE A 324 -9.83 -1.09 -17.26
C PHE A 324 -9.15 -0.02 -16.40
N ALA A 325 -9.65 0.20 -15.19
CA ALA A 325 -9.09 1.17 -14.28
C ALA A 325 -9.06 0.64 -12.83
N THR A 326 -8.00 1.01 -12.11
CA THR A 326 -7.84 0.69 -10.69
C THR A 326 -8.36 1.85 -9.84
N VAL A 327 -9.02 1.50 -8.73
CA VAL A 327 -9.48 2.41 -7.70
C VAL A 327 -8.67 2.15 -6.46
N GLY A 328 -8.13 3.19 -5.82
CA GLY A 328 -7.15 3.00 -4.77
C GLY A 328 -6.73 4.29 -4.07
N GLY A 329 -5.54 4.26 -3.47
CA GLY A 329 -4.98 5.36 -2.69
C GLY A 329 -5.82 5.66 -1.47
N LEU A 330 -6.05 4.66 -0.62
CA LEU A 330 -6.82 4.81 0.61
C LEU A 330 -5.91 4.52 1.80
N ARG A 331 -5.90 5.37 2.81
CA ARG A 331 -5.29 5.06 4.11
C ARG A 331 -6.23 5.34 5.26
N VAL A 332 -6.12 4.55 6.31
CA VAL A 332 -6.86 4.70 7.56
C VAL A 332 -5.89 5.09 8.66
N LEU A 333 -6.23 6.17 9.36
CA LEU A 333 -5.46 6.74 10.44
C LEU A 333 -6.23 6.62 11.76
N LEU A 334 -5.53 6.24 12.83
CA LEU A 334 -6.01 6.32 14.21
C LEU A 334 -5.70 7.69 14.79
N VAL A 335 -6.74 8.40 15.22
CA VAL A 335 -6.63 9.73 15.82
C VAL A 335 -6.82 9.69 17.34
N GLU A 336 -7.78 8.89 17.80
CA GLU A 336 -8.08 8.72 19.23
C GLU A 336 -8.34 7.24 19.51
N ASP A 337 -7.83 6.77 20.64
CA ASP A 337 -8.00 5.41 21.13
C ASP A 337 -8.19 5.46 22.64
N ARG A 338 -9.35 5.03 23.12
CA ARG A 338 -9.72 5.07 24.53
C ARG A 338 -10.40 3.78 24.95
N TYR A 339 -10.14 3.38 26.20
CA TYR A 339 -10.85 2.28 26.84
C TYR A 339 -11.93 2.88 27.75
N LEU A 340 -13.14 2.33 27.67
CA LEU A 340 -14.31 2.73 28.43
C LEU A 340 -14.65 1.60 29.40
N SER A 341 -14.58 1.89 30.70
CA SER A 341 -15.01 0.99 31.76
C SER A 341 -16.54 1.00 31.88
N GLU A 342 -17.15 -0.18 31.99
CA GLU A 342 -18.59 -0.33 32.20
C GLU A 342 -18.95 0.14 33.63
N GLY A 343 -19.21 1.43 33.79
CA GLY A 343 -19.66 2.02 35.06
C GLY A 343 -19.01 3.35 35.43
N ASP A 344 -17.91 3.74 34.77
CA ASP A 344 -17.27 5.02 35.07
C ASP A 344 -17.97 6.17 34.34
N THR A 345 -18.39 7.17 35.11
CA THR A 345 -18.80 8.48 34.61
C THR A 345 -17.64 9.09 33.80
N ALA A 346 -17.96 9.84 32.75
CA ALA A 346 -17.06 10.27 31.66
C ALA A 346 -15.71 10.95 32.06
N ASP A 347 -15.47 11.22 33.34
CA ASP A 347 -14.29 11.93 33.85
C ASP A 347 -13.05 11.02 34.03
N ASP A 348 -13.20 9.71 34.33
CA ASP A 348 -12.07 8.80 34.58
C ASP A 348 -11.65 8.01 33.31
N THR A 349 -11.55 8.69 32.17
CA THR A 349 -11.08 8.05 30.93
C THR A 349 -9.56 7.95 30.89
N TYR A 350 -9.03 6.73 31.08
CA TYR A 350 -7.61 6.43 30.85
C TYR A 350 -7.26 6.57 29.36
N ARG A 351 -6.67 7.72 28.99
CA ARG A 351 -6.07 7.91 27.66
C ARG A 351 -4.76 7.16 27.59
N ILE A 352 -4.78 5.98 26.97
CA ILE A 352 -3.55 5.23 26.70
C ILE A 352 -2.81 5.95 25.58
N GLY A 353 -1.81 6.77 25.95
CA GLY A 353 -0.87 7.35 25.01
C GLY A 353 -1.49 8.35 24.04
N GLY A 354 -1.98 9.49 24.55
CA GLY A 354 -2.43 10.63 23.76
C GLY A 354 -1.32 11.29 22.94
N SER A 355 -0.67 10.54 22.06
CA SER A 355 0.16 11.13 21.02
C SER A 355 -0.74 12.00 20.16
N SER A 356 -0.45 13.30 20.12
CA SER A 356 -1.15 14.29 19.29
C SER A 356 -1.06 14.02 17.79
N GLN A 357 -0.39 12.94 17.40
CA GLN A 357 -0.08 12.58 16.03
C GLN A 357 -0.95 11.39 15.63
N ALA A 358 -1.64 11.54 14.51
CA ALA A 358 -2.40 10.45 13.93
C ALA A 358 -1.45 9.31 13.52
N ARG A 359 -1.79 8.07 13.88
CA ARG A 359 -1.02 6.87 13.53
C ARG A 359 -1.63 6.21 12.30
N ILE A 360 -0.81 5.84 11.31
CA ILE A 360 -1.27 5.05 10.16
C ILE A 360 -1.55 3.62 10.62
N LEU A 361 -2.79 3.15 10.43
CA LEU A 361 -3.16 1.76 10.72
C LEU A 361 -2.98 0.89 9.48
N LYS A 362 -3.45 1.37 8.32
CA LYS A 362 -3.40 0.60 7.08
C LYS A 362 -3.46 1.52 5.87
N GLU A 363 -2.79 1.10 4.80
CA GLU A 363 -2.77 1.74 3.50
C GLU A 363 -3.07 0.71 2.42
N TRP A 364 -3.86 1.11 1.42
CA TRP A 364 -4.25 0.31 0.27
C TRP A 364 -4.00 1.10 -1.01
N ASP A 365 -3.05 0.62 -1.81
CA ASP A 365 -2.72 1.18 -3.11
C ASP A 365 -3.83 0.98 -4.13
N VAL A 366 -4.44 -0.21 -4.09
CA VAL A 366 -5.57 -0.62 -4.93
C VAL A 366 -6.59 -1.28 -4.02
N ILE A 367 -7.80 -0.74 -4.02
CA ILE A 367 -8.95 -1.32 -3.33
C ILE A 367 -9.82 -2.11 -4.30
N SER A 368 -10.01 -1.64 -5.54
CA SER A 368 -10.92 -2.24 -6.52
C SER A 368 -10.44 -2.06 -7.96
N GLU A 369 -11.01 -2.86 -8.85
CA GLU A 369 -10.80 -2.80 -10.30
C GLU A 369 -12.16 -2.66 -10.98
N VAL A 370 -12.29 -1.67 -11.87
CA VAL A 370 -13.55 -1.35 -12.54
C VAL A 370 -13.36 -1.26 -14.04
N TRP A 371 -14.37 -1.71 -14.78
CA TRP A 371 -14.44 -1.48 -16.22
C TRP A 371 -15.24 -0.21 -16.51
N VAL A 372 -14.58 0.76 -17.15
CA VAL A 372 -15.15 2.06 -17.48
C VAL A 372 -15.63 2.05 -18.93
N SER A 373 -16.94 2.19 -19.09
CA SER A 373 -17.61 2.37 -20.38
C SER A 373 -17.54 3.83 -20.84
N PRO A 374 -17.60 4.08 -22.17
CA PRO A 374 -17.62 5.45 -22.72
C PRO A 374 -18.81 6.29 -22.26
#